data_AF-A0A968F3X0-F1
#
_entry.id   AF-A0A968F3X0-F1
#
_cell.length_a   1.000
_cell.length_b   1.000
_cell.length_c   1.000
_cell.angle_alpha   90.00
_cell.angle_beta   90.00
_cell.angle_gamma   90.00
#
_symmetry.space_group_name_H-M   'P 1'
#
loop_
_entity.id
_entity.type
_entity.pdbx_description
1 polymer ?
#
loop_
_entity_poly.entity_id
_entity_poly.type
_entity_poly.pdbx_seq_one_letter_code
_entity_poly.pdbx_strand_id
1 'polypeptide(L)'
;MKKIIILGLIILLVVGCSSKRQVTRLDPESTTDLSGKWNDTDSRLVAEEMITDALNRPWLINFVEQNGERPVVTVGRIRNNSSEHIDIETFTTDFERELLNSGKVRFVANKFQREDVRDERLDQDEWASAETRKRLREELGADFILLGAIKSITDQIEGKMTISYQTDLELVNIETNEKVWIGNKVIKKGISQGKTKW
;
A
#
# COMPACT_ATOMS: atom_id res chain seq x y z
N MET A 1 44.49 52.57 -6.02
CA MET A 1 44.57 51.09 -6.02
C MET A 1 43.79 50.42 -4.87
N LYS A 2 43.76 50.96 -3.63
CA LYS A 2 42.96 50.39 -2.52
C LYS A 2 41.43 50.42 -2.72
N LYS A 3 40.88 51.37 -3.48
CA LYS A 3 39.42 51.47 -3.76
C LYS A 3 38.89 50.43 -4.77
N ILE A 4 39.76 49.88 -5.63
CA ILE A 4 39.38 48.87 -6.64
C ILE A 4 39.29 47.48 -6.02
N ILE A 5 40.13 47.20 -5.01
CA ILE A 5 40.12 45.93 -4.26
C ILE A 5 38.85 45.80 -3.40
N ILE A 6 38.35 46.91 -2.85
CA ILE A 6 37.11 46.92 -2.05
C ILE A 6 35.86 46.72 -2.94
N LEU A 7 35.89 47.19 -4.18
CA LEU A 7 34.78 47.00 -5.13
C LEU A 7 34.72 45.54 -5.66
N GLY A 8 35.86 44.87 -5.80
CA GLY A 8 35.93 43.45 -6.19
C GLY A 8 35.47 42.49 -5.09
N LEU A 9 35.60 42.86 -3.81
CA LEU A 9 35.20 42.01 -2.68
C LEU A 9 33.68 42.03 -2.41
N ILE A 10 32.99 43.10 -2.81
CA ILE A 10 31.54 43.25 -2.62
C ILE A 10 30.73 42.44 -3.66
N ILE A 11 31.31 42.17 -4.83
CA ILE A 11 30.66 41.37 -5.89
C ILE A 11 30.68 39.86 -5.58
N LEU A 12 31.57 39.39 -4.69
CA LEU A 12 31.68 37.97 -4.35
C LEU A 12 30.66 37.49 -3.29
N LEU A 13 29.86 38.40 -2.71
CA LEU A 13 28.92 38.09 -1.62
C LEU A 13 27.48 37.80 -2.10
N VAL A 14 27.19 37.85 -3.40
CA VAL A 14 25.81 37.69 -3.93
C VAL A 14 25.54 36.29 -4.48
N VAL A 15 26.52 35.38 -4.51
CA VAL A 15 26.30 33.96 -4.89
C VAL A 15 25.90 33.14 -3.65
N GLY A 16 24.93 33.65 -2.90
CA GLY A 16 24.20 32.91 -1.88
C GLY A 16 22.84 32.53 -2.43
N CYS A 17 22.79 31.73 -3.49
CA CYS A 17 21.54 31.12 -3.96
C CYS A 17 21.06 30.18 -2.86
N SER A 18 20.24 30.71 -1.94
CA SER A 18 19.44 29.88 -1.07
C SER A 18 18.62 28.98 -1.98
N SER A 19 18.91 27.69 -2.00
CA SER A 19 18.03 26.69 -2.58
C SER A 19 16.74 26.75 -1.77
N LYS A 20 15.81 27.62 -2.19
CA LYS A 20 14.45 27.64 -1.69
C LYS A 20 13.89 26.27 -2.04
N ARG A 21 13.87 25.34 -1.06
CA ARG A 21 13.07 24.13 -1.16
C ARG A 21 11.62 24.58 -1.32
N GLN A 22 11.17 24.66 -2.56
CA GLN A 22 9.80 24.98 -2.88
C GLN A 22 8.99 23.70 -2.71
N VAL A 23 8.33 23.58 -1.57
CA VAL A 23 7.39 22.49 -1.31
C VAL A 23 6.10 22.85 -2.05
N THR A 24 5.97 22.34 -3.27
CA THR A 24 4.73 22.44 -4.04
C THR A 24 3.91 21.20 -3.73
N ARG A 25 2.64 21.39 -3.33
CA ARG A 25 1.69 20.27 -3.24
C ARG A 25 1.40 19.82 -4.66
N LEU A 26 1.83 18.61 -4.99
CA LEU A 26 1.45 17.94 -6.22
C LEU A 26 0.07 17.31 -6.02
N ASP A 27 -0.64 17.12 -7.12
CA ASP A 27 -1.91 16.38 -7.12
C ASP A 27 -1.62 14.93 -6.69
N PRO A 28 -2.30 14.37 -5.67
CA PRO A 28 -2.15 12.97 -5.25
C PRO A 28 -2.34 11.96 -6.39
N GLU A 29 -3.09 12.30 -7.45
CA GLU A 29 -3.28 11.42 -8.61
C GLU A 29 -2.16 11.54 -9.66
N SER A 30 -1.28 12.54 -9.54
CA SER A 30 -0.18 12.73 -10.48
C SER A 30 0.96 11.74 -10.23
N THR A 31 1.33 11.00 -11.28
CA THR A 31 2.44 10.05 -11.20
C THR A 31 3.76 10.81 -11.13
N THR A 32 4.46 10.69 -9.99
CA THR A 32 5.76 11.35 -9.80
C THR A 32 6.84 10.31 -9.52
N ASP A 33 7.44 9.78 -10.58
CA ASP A 33 8.55 8.82 -10.50
C ASP A 33 9.90 9.54 -10.36
N LEU A 34 10.19 10.06 -9.17
CA LEU A 34 11.44 10.81 -8.93
C LEU A 34 12.67 9.90 -8.79
N SER A 35 12.52 8.73 -8.17
CA SER A 35 13.65 7.88 -7.77
C SER A 35 13.67 6.49 -8.42
N GLY A 36 12.63 6.13 -9.16
CA GLY A 36 12.42 4.78 -9.70
C GLY A 36 12.14 3.70 -8.64
N LYS A 37 11.97 4.10 -7.37
CA LYS A 37 11.56 3.20 -6.27
C LYS A 37 10.05 2.97 -6.27
N TRP A 38 9.62 2.04 -5.43
CA TRP A 38 8.21 1.84 -5.12
C TRP A 38 7.58 3.13 -4.57
N ASN A 39 6.40 3.47 -5.07
CA ASN A 39 5.63 4.64 -4.63
C ASN A 39 4.14 4.32 -4.47
N ASP A 40 3.38 5.32 -4.01
CA ASP A 40 1.94 5.24 -3.78
C ASP A 40 1.15 4.89 -5.05
N THR A 41 1.59 5.37 -6.22
CA THR A 41 0.98 5.01 -7.50
C THR A 41 1.13 3.53 -7.80
N ASP A 42 2.32 2.96 -7.57
CA ASP A 42 2.54 1.52 -7.76
C ASP A 42 1.66 0.69 -6.83
N SER A 43 1.56 1.09 -5.55
CA SER A 43 0.68 0.47 -4.56
C SER A 43 -0.76 0.42 -5.05
N ARG A 44 -1.30 1.56 -5.46
CA ARG A 44 -2.67 1.68 -5.95
C ARG A 44 -2.91 0.85 -7.22
N LEU A 45 -2.00 0.90 -8.19
CA LEU A 45 -2.13 0.13 -9.43
C LEU A 45 -2.13 -1.37 -9.18
N VAL A 46 -1.27 -1.85 -8.28
CA VAL A 46 -1.27 -3.27 -7.88
C VAL A 46 -2.55 -3.62 -7.15
N ALA A 47 -3.02 -2.79 -6.23
CA ALA A 47 -4.25 -3.04 -5.49
C ALA A 47 -5.48 -3.14 -6.43
N GLU A 48 -5.67 -2.14 -7.30
CA GLU A 48 -6.78 -2.08 -8.24
C GLU A 48 -6.82 -3.31 -9.17
N GLU A 49 -5.70 -3.65 -9.79
CA GLU A 49 -5.64 -4.77 -10.73
C GLU A 49 -5.83 -6.12 -10.02
N MET A 50 -5.18 -6.31 -8.87
CA MET A 50 -5.23 -7.59 -8.16
C MET A 50 -6.59 -7.85 -7.52
N ILE A 51 -7.23 -6.82 -6.94
CA ILE A 51 -8.59 -6.95 -6.40
C ILE A 51 -9.59 -7.15 -7.52
N THR A 52 -9.45 -6.42 -8.63
CA THR A 52 -10.30 -6.62 -9.81
C THR A 52 -10.17 -8.04 -10.34
N ASP A 53 -8.94 -8.56 -10.45
CA ASP A 53 -8.71 -9.95 -10.84
C ASP A 53 -9.38 -10.92 -9.86
N ALA A 54 -9.10 -10.80 -8.56
CA ALA A 54 -9.65 -11.67 -7.53
C ALA A 54 -11.19 -11.70 -7.57
N LEU A 55 -11.84 -10.55 -7.67
CA LEU A 55 -13.30 -10.44 -7.65
C LEU A 55 -14.00 -10.87 -8.94
N ASN A 56 -13.26 -11.09 -10.02
CA ASN A 56 -13.80 -11.59 -11.29
C ASN A 56 -13.62 -13.10 -11.45
N ARG A 57 -13.09 -13.79 -10.43
CA ARG A 57 -12.78 -15.22 -10.47
C ARG A 57 -13.95 -16.05 -9.94
N PRO A 58 -14.08 -17.33 -10.35
CA PRO A 58 -15.24 -18.16 -10.03
C PRO A 58 -15.51 -18.37 -8.54
N TRP A 59 -14.48 -18.28 -7.68
CA TRP A 59 -14.65 -18.53 -6.24
C TRP A 59 -15.73 -17.64 -5.61
N LEU A 60 -15.83 -16.38 -6.04
CA LEU A 60 -16.79 -15.43 -5.50
C LEU A 60 -18.22 -15.83 -5.86
N ILE A 61 -18.46 -16.16 -7.13
CA ILE A 61 -19.77 -16.59 -7.63
C ILE A 61 -20.17 -17.90 -6.94
N ASN A 62 -19.26 -18.89 -6.92
CA ASN A 62 -19.49 -20.18 -6.28
C ASN A 62 -19.84 -20.03 -4.80
N PHE A 63 -19.15 -19.13 -4.07
CA PHE A 63 -19.43 -18.88 -2.66
C PHE A 63 -20.82 -18.26 -2.46
N VAL A 64 -21.15 -17.25 -3.25
CA VAL A 64 -22.46 -16.57 -3.16
C VAL A 64 -23.60 -17.51 -3.51
N GLU A 65 -23.44 -18.36 -4.53
CA GLU A 65 -24.44 -19.36 -4.91
C GLU A 65 -24.64 -20.44 -3.85
N GLN A 66 -23.58 -20.84 -3.14
CA GLN A 66 -23.64 -21.87 -2.10
C GLN A 66 -24.19 -21.35 -0.77
N ASN A 67 -23.79 -20.13 -0.36
CA ASN A 67 -24.08 -19.60 0.97
C ASN A 67 -25.20 -18.53 0.98
N GLY A 68 -25.55 -17.96 -0.17
CA GLY A 68 -26.57 -16.91 -0.29
C GLY A 68 -26.15 -15.53 0.25
N GLU A 69 -24.91 -15.39 0.72
CA GLU A 69 -24.36 -14.15 1.27
C GLU A 69 -23.02 -13.77 0.63
N ARG A 70 -22.67 -12.48 0.74
CA ARG A 70 -21.35 -11.97 0.32
C ARG A 70 -20.27 -12.52 1.27
N PRO A 71 -19.13 -13.03 0.75
CA PRO A 71 -18.07 -13.56 1.59
C PRO A 71 -17.47 -12.47 2.47
N VAL A 72 -17.10 -12.86 3.68
CA VAL A 72 -16.37 -12.01 4.61
C VAL A 72 -14.88 -12.23 4.43
N VAL A 73 -14.16 -11.17 4.09
CA VAL A 73 -12.71 -11.21 3.82
C VAL A 73 -11.99 -10.35 4.85
N THR A 74 -10.81 -10.79 5.26
CA THR A 74 -9.86 -9.98 6.05
C THR A 74 -8.51 -9.94 5.36
N VAL A 75 -7.77 -8.84 5.49
CA VAL A 75 -6.37 -8.79 5.04
C VAL A 75 -5.48 -9.32 6.16
N GLY A 76 -4.69 -10.33 5.83
CA GLY A 76 -3.65 -10.87 6.67
C GLY A 76 -2.33 -10.13 6.52
N ARG A 77 -1.25 -10.73 7.01
CA ARG A 77 0.07 -10.11 6.92
C ARG A 77 0.60 -10.15 5.49
N ILE A 78 0.81 -8.99 4.90
CA ILE A 78 1.63 -8.82 3.69
C ILE A 78 3.10 -8.75 4.12
N ARG A 79 3.98 -9.56 3.50
CA ARG A 79 5.41 -9.58 3.82
C ARG A 79 6.20 -8.72 2.85
N ASN A 80 7.11 -7.90 3.37
CA ASN A 80 8.11 -7.24 2.53
C ASN A 80 9.38 -8.11 2.47
N ASN A 81 9.58 -8.76 1.33
CA ASN A 81 10.79 -9.51 0.98
C ASN A 81 11.61 -8.75 -0.09
N SER A 82 11.37 -7.46 -0.26
CA SER A 82 12.16 -6.61 -1.13
C SER A 82 13.45 -6.16 -0.44
N SER A 83 14.39 -5.67 -1.23
CA SER A 83 15.63 -5.05 -0.75
C SER A 83 15.43 -3.64 -0.19
N GLU A 84 14.21 -3.10 -0.21
CA GLU A 84 13.90 -1.75 0.26
C GLU A 84 12.86 -1.73 1.37
N HIS A 85 12.78 -0.60 2.07
CA HIS A 85 11.72 -0.37 3.04
C HIS A 85 10.48 0.13 2.30
N ILE A 86 9.52 -0.77 2.09
CA ILE A 86 8.19 -0.47 1.57
C ILE A 86 7.24 -0.33 2.77
N ASP A 87 6.44 0.74 2.76
CA ASP A 87 5.36 0.92 3.72
C ASP A 87 4.22 -0.05 3.38
N ILE A 88 4.20 -1.16 4.10
CA ILE A 88 3.20 -2.23 3.93
C ILE A 88 1.82 -1.78 4.42
N GLU A 89 1.75 -0.84 5.35
CA GLU A 89 0.48 -0.37 5.93
C GLU A 89 -0.32 0.44 4.91
N THR A 90 0.36 1.36 4.22
CA THR A 90 -0.24 2.12 3.12
C THR A 90 -0.71 1.15 2.02
N PHE A 91 0.15 0.20 1.65
CA PHE A 91 -0.18 -0.81 0.65
C PHE A 91 -1.37 -1.68 1.04
N THR A 92 -1.44 -2.11 2.31
CA THR A 92 -2.58 -2.87 2.85
C THR A 92 -3.86 -2.07 2.78
N THR A 93 -3.82 -0.80 3.19
CA THR A 93 -4.96 0.12 3.18
C THR A 93 -5.55 0.28 1.77
N ASP A 94 -4.72 0.27 0.73
CA ASP A 94 -5.20 0.32 -0.65
C ASP A 94 -6.04 -0.90 -1.03
N PHE A 95 -5.64 -2.12 -0.62
CA PHE A 95 -6.48 -3.32 -0.80
C PHE A 95 -7.79 -3.23 -0.02
N GLU A 96 -7.73 -2.78 1.23
CA GLU A 96 -8.93 -2.61 2.06
C GLU A 96 -9.92 -1.66 1.39
N ARG A 97 -9.41 -0.55 0.83
CA ARG A 97 -10.21 0.43 0.08
C ARG A 97 -10.84 -0.17 -1.17
N GLU A 98 -10.06 -0.85 -2.01
CA GLU A 98 -10.58 -1.44 -3.25
C GLU A 98 -11.59 -2.57 -2.99
N LEU A 99 -11.35 -3.41 -1.99
CA LEU A 99 -12.30 -4.45 -1.57
C LEU A 99 -13.63 -3.84 -1.08
N LEU A 100 -13.56 -2.79 -0.26
CA LEU A 100 -14.75 -2.07 0.22
C LEU A 100 -15.52 -1.38 -0.92
N ASN A 101 -14.80 -0.68 -1.81
CA ASN A 101 -15.39 0.01 -2.96
C ASN A 101 -16.10 -0.94 -3.92
N SER A 102 -15.63 -2.19 -4.04
CA SER A 102 -16.26 -3.18 -4.91
C SER A 102 -17.70 -3.52 -4.53
N GLY A 103 -18.07 -3.41 -3.24
CA GLY A 103 -19.37 -3.82 -2.70
C GLY A 103 -19.66 -5.32 -2.79
N LYS A 104 -18.78 -6.12 -3.41
CA LYS A 104 -18.97 -7.56 -3.67
C LYS A 104 -18.65 -8.43 -2.45
N VAL A 105 -17.83 -7.92 -1.54
CA VAL A 105 -17.40 -8.61 -0.32
C VAL A 105 -17.75 -7.81 0.92
N ARG A 106 -17.80 -8.47 2.07
CA ARG A 106 -17.82 -7.82 3.38
C ARG A 106 -16.39 -7.83 3.91
N PHE A 107 -15.91 -6.71 4.43
CA PHE A 107 -14.56 -6.61 4.93
C PHE A 107 -14.54 -6.48 6.45
N VAL A 108 -13.65 -7.21 7.12
CA VAL A 108 -13.46 -7.12 8.57
C VAL A 108 -12.04 -6.72 8.92
N ALA A 109 -11.95 -6.01 10.04
CA ALA A 109 -10.71 -5.52 10.63
C ALA A 109 -9.64 -6.62 10.68
N ASN A 110 -8.40 -6.23 10.34
CA ASN A 110 -7.26 -7.13 10.39
C ASN A 110 -6.91 -7.50 11.84
N LYS A 111 -5.89 -8.35 12.03
CA LYS A 111 -5.54 -8.84 13.38
C LYS A 111 -5.23 -7.71 14.37
N PHE A 112 -4.56 -6.65 13.93
CA PHE A 112 -4.12 -5.56 14.80
C PHE A 112 -5.28 -4.64 15.17
N GLN A 113 -6.06 -4.21 14.17
CA GLN A 113 -7.26 -3.39 14.38
C GLN A 113 -8.32 -4.09 15.26
N ARG A 114 -8.41 -5.42 15.22
CA ARG A 114 -9.33 -6.17 16.08
C ARG A 114 -9.02 -6.04 17.56
N GLU A 115 -7.76 -5.81 17.94
CA GLU A 115 -7.37 -5.56 19.32
C GLU A 115 -7.93 -4.22 19.78
N ASP A 116 -7.69 -3.15 19.03
CA ASP A 116 -8.21 -1.81 19.33
C ASP A 116 -9.75 -1.79 19.42
N VAL A 117 -10.44 -2.50 18.50
CA VAL A 117 -11.91 -2.59 18.51
C VAL A 117 -12.43 -3.40 19.71
N ARG A 118 -11.68 -4.40 20.18
CA ARG A 118 -12.05 -5.17 21.38
C ARG A 118 -11.93 -4.31 22.62
N ASP A 119 -10.87 -3.52 22.72
CA ASP A 119 -10.63 -2.61 23.84
C ASP A 119 -11.71 -1.53 23.91
N GLU A 120 -12.05 -0.89 22.79
CA GLU A 120 -13.17 0.07 22.70
C GLU A 120 -14.50 -0.58 23.11
N ARG A 121 -14.75 -1.82 22.70
CA ARG A 121 -15.99 -2.51 23.06
C ARG A 121 -16.05 -2.87 24.56
N LEU A 122 -14.91 -3.13 25.19
CA LEU A 122 -14.84 -3.32 26.65
C LEU A 122 -15.14 -2.02 27.38
N ASP A 123 -14.61 -0.89 26.91
CA ASP A 123 -14.93 0.43 27.46
C ASP A 123 -16.43 0.74 27.32
N GLN A 124 -17.03 0.47 26.16
CA GLN A 124 -18.48 0.61 25.96
C GLN A 124 -19.30 -0.35 26.85
N ASP A 125 -18.78 -1.53 27.22
CA ASP A 125 -19.46 -2.41 28.17
C ASP A 125 -19.49 -1.83 29.59
N GLU A 126 -18.56 -0.96 29.95
CA GLU A 126 -18.58 -0.27 31.23
C GLU A 126 -19.45 1.00 31.17
N TRP A 127 -19.32 1.81 30.11
CA TRP A 127 -19.87 3.17 30.07
C TRP A 127 -21.10 3.37 29.19
N ALA A 128 -21.32 2.54 28.16
CA ALA A 128 -22.45 2.72 27.24
C ALA A 128 -23.77 2.20 27.84
N SER A 129 -24.88 2.83 27.44
CA SER A 129 -26.23 2.41 27.83
C SER A 129 -26.54 1.00 27.32
N ALA A 130 -27.41 0.28 28.03
CA ALA A 130 -27.77 -1.09 27.69
C ALA A 130 -28.38 -1.25 26.28
N GLU A 131 -29.04 -0.22 25.75
CA GLU A 131 -29.68 -0.24 24.43
C GLU A 131 -28.68 -0.13 23.27
N THR A 132 -27.58 0.60 23.45
CA THR A 132 -26.62 0.89 22.37
C THR A 132 -25.38 0.00 22.42
N ARG A 133 -25.06 -0.53 23.60
CA ARG A 133 -23.90 -1.39 23.85
C ARG A 133 -23.88 -2.61 22.93
N LYS A 134 -22.68 -2.96 22.45
CA LYS A 134 -22.45 -4.14 21.62
C LYS A 134 -22.06 -5.34 22.46
N ARG A 135 -22.58 -6.52 22.09
CA ARG A 135 -22.26 -7.77 22.78
C ARG A 135 -20.79 -8.15 22.58
N LEU A 136 -20.15 -8.61 23.65
CA LEU A 136 -18.81 -9.19 23.61
C LEU A 136 -18.83 -10.54 22.88
N ARG A 137 -17.71 -10.88 22.22
CA ARG A 137 -17.50 -12.15 21.48
C ARG A 137 -18.44 -12.38 20.28
N GLU A 138 -19.15 -11.35 19.84
CA GLU A 138 -20.05 -11.40 18.67
C GLU A 138 -19.41 -10.72 17.47
N GLU A 139 -18.12 -10.99 17.25
CA GLU A 139 -17.40 -10.50 16.08
C GLU A 139 -17.80 -11.27 14.83
N LEU A 140 -17.91 -10.57 13.70
CA LEU A 140 -18.10 -11.22 12.42
C LEU A 140 -16.83 -11.99 12.04
N GLY A 141 -16.95 -13.31 11.89
CA GLY A 141 -15.88 -14.16 11.39
C GLY A 141 -15.58 -13.90 9.92
N ALA A 142 -14.30 -13.91 9.54
CA ALA A 142 -13.90 -13.92 8.14
C ALA A 142 -13.96 -15.34 7.59
N ASP A 143 -14.47 -15.50 6.37
CA ASP A 143 -14.46 -16.74 5.60
C ASP A 143 -13.11 -16.92 4.89
N PHE A 144 -12.54 -15.81 4.41
CA PHE A 144 -11.28 -15.79 3.68
C PHE A 144 -10.27 -14.81 4.26
N ILE A 145 -8.99 -15.15 4.14
CA ILE A 145 -7.86 -14.27 4.46
C ILE A 145 -7.04 -14.00 3.20
N LEU A 146 -6.81 -12.72 2.90
CA LEU A 146 -5.90 -12.29 1.85
C LEU A 146 -4.48 -12.23 2.43
N LEU A 147 -3.57 -13.01 1.88
CA LEU A 147 -2.15 -13.05 2.24
C LEU A 147 -1.31 -12.55 1.08
N GLY A 148 -0.13 -12.02 1.39
CA GLY A 148 0.71 -11.43 0.37
C GLY A 148 2.19 -11.39 0.68
N ALA A 149 2.97 -11.19 -0.38
CA ALA A 149 4.39 -10.84 -0.28
C ALA A 149 4.81 -9.94 -1.45
N ILE A 150 5.64 -8.94 -1.15
CA ILE A 150 6.31 -8.11 -2.16
C ILE A 150 7.77 -8.53 -2.22
N LYS A 151 8.30 -8.73 -3.43
CA LYS A 151 9.70 -9.06 -3.71
C LYS A 151 10.26 -8.03 -4.67
N SER A 152 11.56 -7.76 -4.59
CA SER A 152 12.27 -6.97 -5.60
C SER A 152 13.43 -7.75 -6.20
N ILE A 153 13.65 -7.54 -7.49
CA ILE A 153 14.81 -8.04 -8.23
C ILE A 153 15.46 -6.82 -8.88
N THR A 154 16.70 -6.55 -8.51
CA THR A 154 17.49 -5.45 -9.06
C THR A 154 18.54 -5.98 -10.01
N ASP A 155 18.61 -5.40 -11.20
CA ASP A 155 19.63 -5.66 -12.21
C ASP A 155 20.31 -4.34 -12.60
N GLN A 156 21.64 -4.31 -12.64
CA GLN A 156 22.40 -3.09 -12.91
C GLN A 156 23.63 -3.38 -13.78
N ILE A 157 23.71 -2.72 -14.94
CA ILE A 157 24.83 -2.81 -15.88
C ILE A 157 25.12 -1.42 -16.47
N GLU A 158 26.38 -1.00 -16.46
CA GLU A 158 26.89 0.19 -17.18
C GLU A 158 26.05 1.48 -17.05
N GLY A 159 25.62 1.82 -15.82
CA GLY A 159 24.87 3.06 -15.55
C GLY A 159 23.37 3.00 -15.88
N LYS A 160 22.87 1.83 -16.30
CA LYS A 160 21.45 1.49 -16.36
C LYS A 160 21.11 0.57 -15.19
N MET A 161 20.05 0.90 -14.48
CA MET A 161 19.53 0.10 -13.37
C MET A 161 18.07 -0.24 -13.67
N THR A 162 17.70 -1.50 -13.54
CA THR A 162 16.31 -1.96 -13.62
C THR A 162 15.91 -2.58 -12.30
N ILE A 163 14.79 -2.15 -11.75
CA ILE A 163 14.19 -2.72 -10.55
C ILE A 163 12.85 -3.32 -10.93
N SER A 164 12.67 -4.61 -10.66
CA SER A 164 11.40 -5.31 -10.85
C SER A 164 10.79 -5.60 -9.48
N TYR A 165 9.61 -5.07 -9.23
CA TYR A 165 8.79 -5.38 -8.06
C TYR A 165 7.77 -6.44 -8.45
N GLN A 166 7.74 -7.53 -7.69
CA GLN A 166 6.75 -8.58 -7.84
C GLN A 166 5.92 -8.69 -6.57
N THR A 167 4.62 -8.49 -6.69
CA THR A 167 3.66 -8.72 -5.62
C THR A 167 2.94 -10.02 -5.89
N ASP A 168 3.02 -10.95 -4.95
CA ASP A 168 2.25 -12.20 -4.96
C ASP A 168 1.15 -12.10 -3.90
N LEU A 169 -0.10 -12.39 -4.28
CA LEU A 169 -1.25 -12.40 -3.38
C LEU A 169 -2.01 -13.72 -3.48
N GLU A 170 -2.55 -14.15 -2.35
CA GLU A 170 -3.27 -15.42 -2.20
C GLU A 170 -4.51 -15.20 -1.34
N LEU A 171 -5.65 -15.73 -1.78
CA LEU A 171 -6.88 -15.74 -0.99
C LEU A 171 -7.11 -17.17 -0.48
N VAL A 172 -7.19 -17.32 0.84
CA VAL A 172 -7.24 -18.62 1.51
C VAL A 172 -8.50 -18.72 2.34
N ASN A 173 -9.25 -19.82 2.21
CA ASN A 173 -10.36 -20.14 3.10
C ASN A 173 -9.82 -20.45 4.50
N ILE A 174 -10.33 -19.76 5.53
CA ILE A 174 -9.82 -19.86 6.90
C ILE A 174 -10.15 -21.21 7.53
N GLU A 175 -11.28 -21.82 7.18
CA GLU A 175 -11.71 -23.10 7.74
C GLU A 175 -10.98 -24.27 7.10
N THR A 176 -10.89 -24.30 5.76
CA THR A 176 -10.36 -25.45 5.02
C THR A 176 -8.88 -25.32 4.67
N ASN A 177 -8.28 -24.13 4.81
CA ASN A 177 -6.95 -23.77 4.30
C ASN A 177 -6.81 -23.89 2.77
N GLU A 178 -7.92 -23.96 2.03
CA GLU A 178 -7.91 -24.02 0.59
C GLU A 178 -7.56 -22.64 -0.01
N LYS A 179 -6.61 -22.61 -0.95
CA LYS A 179 -6.35 -21.41 -1.75
C LYS A 179 -7.37 -21.32 -2.87
N VAL A 180 -8.29 -20.38 -2.77
CA VAL A 180 -9.35 -20.18 -3.78
C VAL A 180 -8.94 -19.21 -4.89
N TRP A 181 -7.90 -18.41 -4.65
CA TRP A 181 -7.32 -17.53 -5.65
C TRP A 181 -5.83 -17.30 -5.36
N ILE A 182 -5.06 -17.17 -6.44
CA ILE A 182 -3.68 -16.73 -6.44
C ILE A 182 -3.49 -15.80 -7.63
N GLY A 183 -2.78 -14.71 -7.41
CA GLY A 183 -2.38 -13.84 -8.49
C GLY A 183 -1.04 -13.19 -8.20
N ASN A 184 -0.42 -12.69 -9.24
CA ASN A 184 0.84 -11.98 -9.15
C ASN A 184 0.85 -10.79 -10.11
N LYS A 185 1.50 -9.71 -9.67
CA LYS A 185 1.73 -8.53 -10.50
C LYS A 185 3.19 -8.16 -10.47
N VAL A 186 3.73 -7.82 -11.64
CA VAL A 186 5.12 -7.36 -11.79
C VAL A 186 5.12 -5.94 -12.33
N ILE A 187 5.80 -5.04 -11.63
CA ILE A 187 6.10 -3.67 -12.06
C ILE A 187 7.60 -3.58 -12.32
N LYS A 188 8.00 -3.20 -13.53
CA LYS A 188 9.41 -3.00 -13.90
C LYS A 188 9.68 -1.50 -14.08
N LYS A 189 10.66 -0.98 -13.35
CA LYS A 189 11.12 0.41 -13.45
C LYS A 189 12.56 0.43 -13.95
N GLY A 190 12.79 1.19 -15.02
CA GLY A 190 14.12 1.43 -15.58
C GLY A 190 14.63 2.82 -15.21
N ILE A 191 15.79 2.89 -14.56
CA ILE A 191 16.47 4.12 -14.22
C ILE A 191 17.66 4.26 -15.17
N SER A 192 17.62 5.30 -16.01
CA SER A 192 18.76 5.73 -16.82
C SER A 192 19.27 7.04 -16.26
N GLN A 193 20.48 7.04 -15.68
CA GLN A 193 21.13 8.30 -15.34
C GLN A 193 21.66 8.93 -16.63
N GLY A 194 21.08 10.06 -17.03
CA GLY A 194 21.71 10.94 -18.02
C GLY A 194 23.10 11.34 -17.52
N LYS A 195 24.12 11.27 -18.38
CA LYS A 195 25.47 11.76 -18.07
C LYS A 195 25.46 13.29 -17.94
N THR A 196 24.97 13.81 -16.82
CA THR A 196 25.14 15.24 -16.51
C THR A 196 25.10 15.45 -14.99
N LYS A 197 26.31 15.46 -14.40
CA LYS A 197 26.65 15.99 -13.07
C LYS A 197 26.62 17.51 -13.09
N TRP A 198 25.75 18.15 -12.30
CA TRP A 198 25.77 19.59 -12.00
C TRP A 198 25.24 19.78 -10.58
#